data_AF-A0A9D4ZV07-F1
#
_entry.id   AF-A0A9D4ZV07-F1
#
_cell.length_a   1.000
_cell.length_b   1.000
_cell.length_c   1.000
_cell.angle_alpha   90.00
_cell.angle_beta   90.00
_cell.angle_gamma   90.00
#
_symmetry.space_group_name_H-M   'P 1'
#
loop_
_entity.id
_entity.type
_entity.pdbx_description
1 polymer ?
#
loop_
_entity_poly.entity_id
_entity_poly.type
_entity_poly.pdbx_seq_one_letter_code
_entity_poly.pdbx_strand_id
1 'polypeptide(L)'
;MIQHHLPTLSSLYLRSKEDDVEEIPDEITRLLEHEEKIIQPHLENLHAWSYEDMPGLDNDIVQHFLPLKPECVPVKQKLRRTHHDMAVKIKEEVQKQIDAGFLVTSTYP
;
A
#
# COMPACT_ATOMS: atom_id res chain seq x y z
N MET A 1 0.77 10.85 5.47
CA MET A 1 0.78 11.99 4.52
C MET A 1 -0.20 11.66 3.42
N ILE A 2 -1.20 12.50 3.20
CA ILE A 2 -2.17 12.31 2.10
C ILE A 2 -1.47 12.80 0.84
N GLN A 3 -1.16 11.90 -0.09
CA GLN A 3 -0.64 12.27 -1.41
C GLN A 3 -1.73 13.04 -2.16
N HIS A 4 -1.44 14.27 -2.57
CA HIS A 4 -2.16 14.90 -3.66
C HIS A 4 -1.60 14.33 -4.96
N HIS A 5 -2.18 13.22 -5.43
CA HIS A 5 -1.95 12.74 -6.77
C HIS A 5 -2.56 13.75 -7.74
N LEU A 6 -1.74 14.45 -8.53
CA LEU A 6 -2.24 15.21 -9.66
C LEU A 6 -2.85 14.21 -10.64
N PRO A 7 -4.15 14.34 -10.97
CA PRO A 7 -4.82 13.37 -11.83
C PRO A 7 -4.24 13.47 -13.25
N THR A 8 -3.87 12.32 -13.83
CA THR A 8 -3.47 12.20 -15.24
C THR A 8 -4.66 12.39 -16.18
N LEU A 9 -4.44 12.70 -17.45
CA LEU A 9 -5.54 12.88 -18.42
C LEU A 9 -6.36 11.59 -18.57
N SER A 10 -5.71 10.42 -18.51
CA SER A 10 -6.38 9.11 -18.40
C SER A 10 -7.30 8.99 -17.18
N SER A 11 -6.90 9.47 -15.99
CA SER A 11 -7.75 9.43 -14.79
C SER A 11 -8.91 10.42 -14.84
N LEU A 12 -8.72 11.59 -15.45
CA LEU A 12 -9.78 12.57 -15.70
C LEU A 12 -10.79 12.04 -16.71
N TYR A 13 -10.32 11.31 -17.72
CA TYR A 13 -11.17 10.68 -18.73
C TYR A 13 -12.03 9.54 -18.17
N LEU A 14 -11.47 8.65 -17.34
CA LEU A 14 -12.24 7.61 -16.65
C LEU A 14 -13.33 8.22 -15.76
N ARG A 15 -13.01 9.33 -15.09
CA ARG A 15 -13.98 10.09 -14.31
C ARG A 15 -15.07 10.73 -15.16
N SER A 16 -14.74 11.25 -16.35
CA SER A 16 -15.74 11.77 -17.30
C SER A 16 -16.59 10.68 -17.96
N LYS A 17 -16.07 9.46 -18.10
CA LYS A 17 -16.82 8.28 -18.56
C LYS A 17 -17.88 7.82 -17.55
N GLU A 18 -17.67 8.07 -16.26
CA GLU A 18 -18.67 7.80 -15.21
C GLU A 18 -19.83 8.81 -15.21
N ASP A 19 -19.60 10.01 -15.76
CA ASP A 19 -20.55 11.13 -15.75
C ASP A 19 -21.44 11.22 -17.02
N ASP A 20 -21.54 10.16 -17.85
CA ASP A 20 -22.32 10.12 -19.11
C ASP A 20 -22.08 11.32 -20.05
N VAL A 21 -20.85 11.86 -20.07
CA VAL A 21 -20.50 13.02 -20.91
C VAL A 21 -20.11 12.58 -22.33
N GLU A 22 -20.56 13.40 -23.29
CA GLU A 22 -20.52 13.26 -24.75
C GLU A 22 -19.27 12.58 -25.37
N GLU A 23 -19.54 11.96 -26.52
CA GLU A 23 -18.61 11.29 -27.43
C GLU A 23 -17.27 12.04 -27.55
N ILE A 24 -16.18 11.37 -27.18
CA ILE A 24 -14.87 12.01 -27.07
C ILE A 24 -14.33 12.38 -28.45
N PRO A 25 -13.96 13.66 -28.68
CA PRO A 25 -13.33 14.08 -29.93
C PRO A 25 -12.10 13.23 -30.27
N ASP A 26 -11.96 12.88 -31.55
CA ASP A 26 -10.84 12.07 -32.08
C ASP A 26 -9.45 12.58 -31.65
N GLU A 27 -9.31 13.88 -31.48
CA GLU A 27 -8.07 14.52 -31.04
C GLU A 27 -7.70 14.11 -29.60
N ILE A 28 -8.69 14.02 -28.71
CA ILE A 28 -8.50 13.57 -27.33
C ILE A 28 -8.16 12.07 -27.31
N THR A 29 -8.82 11.27 -28.15
CA THR A 29 -8.51 9.83 -28.28
C THR A 29 -7.04 9.61 -28.67
N ARG A 30 -6.54 10.36 -29.66
CA ARG A 30 -5.13 10.30 -30.08
C ARG A 30 -4.17 10.75 -28.99
N LEU A 31 -4.54 11.78 -28.21
CA LEU A 31 -3.73 12.26 -27.09
C LEU A 31 -3.66 11.23 -25.96
N LEU A 32 -4.74 10.52 -25.67
CA LEU A 32 -4.77 9.43 -24.68
C LEU A 32 -3.92 8.24 -25.12
N GLU A 33 -4.04 7.82 -26.39
CA GLU A 33 -3.19 6.76 -26.95
C GLU A 33 -1.69 7.13 -26.91
N HIS A 34 -1.38 8.41 -27.14
CA HIS A 34 -0.01 8.91 -27.08
C HIS A 34 0.52 8.99 -25.65
N GLU A 35 -0.28 9.49 -24.72
CA GLU A 35 0.02 9.50 -23.29
C GLU A 35 0.24 8.07 -22.79
N GLU A 36 -0.66 7.14 -23.12
CA GLU A 36 -0.55 5.72 -22.77
C GLU A 36 0.75 5.12 -23.31
N LYS A 37 1.10 5.38 -24.57
CA LYS A 37 2.36 4.91 -25.18
C LYS A 37 3.62 5.47 -24.51
N ILE A 38 3.56 6.69 -23.97
CA ILE A 38 4.69 7.33 -23.27
C ILE A 38 4.78 6.85 -21.82
N ILE A 39 3.64 6.70 -21.16
CA ILE A 39 3.56 6.38 -19.74
C ILE A 39 3.70 4.87 -19.50
N GLN A 40 3.07 4.00 -20.30
CA GLN A 40 3.11 2.54 -20.12
C GLN A 40 4.53 1.97 -19.91
N PRO A 41 5.55 2.34 -20.71
CA PRO A 41 6.93 1.83 -20.52
C PRO A 41 7.57 2.24 -19.20
N HIS A 42 7.07 3.31 -18.56
CA HIS A 42 7.60 3.84 -17.31
C HIS A 42 6.74 3.45 -16.10
N LEU A 43 5.52 2.97 -16.33
CA LEU A 43 4.57 2.59 -15.28
C LEU A 43 5.00 1.32 -14.52
N GLU A 44 5.70 0.40 -15.20
CA GLU A 44 6.26 -0.81 -14.60
C GLU A 44 7.31 -0.49 -13.51
N ASN A 45 8.03 0.64 -13.64
CA ASN A 45 9.07 1.06 -12.71
C ASN A 45 8.58 2.02 -11.61
N LEU A 46 7.37 2.57 -11.75
CA LEU A 46 6.78 3.49 -10.75
C LEU A 46 5.98 2.75 -9.68
N HIS A 47 5.66 1.47 -9.91
CA HIS A 47 4.99 0.63 -8.95
C HIS A 47 5.96 -0.36 -8.31
N ALA A 48 6.79 0.16 -7.41
CA ALA A 48 7.43 -0.63 -6.36
C ALA A 48 6.37 -1.16 -5.37
N TRP A 49 5.72 -2.30 -5.66
CA TRP A 49 4.64 -2.85 -4.83
C TRP A 49 4.92 -4.29 -4.39
N SER A 50 6.17 -4.75 -4.49
CA SER A 50 6.58 -5.92 -3.72
C SER A 50 7.15 -5.48 -2.37
N TYR A 51 6.99 -6.32 -1.34
CA TYR A 51 7.61 -6.06 -0.04
C TYR A 51 9.14 -5.95 -0.11
N GLU A 52 9.76 -6.50 -1.16
CA GLU A 52 11.20 -6.43 -1.41
C GLU A 52 11.65 -5.02 -1.85
N ASP A 53 10.77 -4.27 -2.52
CA ASP A 53 11.06 -2.91 -3.01
C ASP A 53 10.86 -1.81 -1.94
N MET A 54 10.43 -2.20 -0.74
CA MET A 54 10.27 -1.32 0.41
C MET A 54 11.30 -1.64 1.51
N PRO A 55 12.60 -1.42 1.29
CA PRO A 55 13.57 -1.55 2.36
C PRO A 55 13.18 -0.53 3.44
N GLY A 56 12.79 -1.03 4.61
CA GLY A 56 12.38 -0.17 5.73
C GLY A 56 13.44 0.88 6.06
N LEU A 57 13.05 1.88 6.86
CA LEU A 57 14.01 2.85 7.37
C LEU A 57 15.00 2.16 8.31
N ASP A 58 16.27 2.58 8.24
CA ASP A 58 17.30 2.11 9.15
C ASP A 58 16.91 2.45 10.61
N ASN A 59 16.97 1.44 11.47
CA ASN A 59 16.62 1.57 12.89
C ASN A 59 17.56 2.57 13.61
N ASP A 60 18.79 2.75 13.12
CA ASP A 60 19.72 3.73 13.66
C ASP A 60 19.32 5.18 13.33
N ILE A 61 18.52 5.37 12.28
CA ILE A 61 18.04 6.70 11.84
C ILE A 61 16.73 7.05 12.55
N VAL A 62 15.78 6.11 12.63
CA VAL A 62 14.45 6.35 13.22
C VAL A 62 14.02 5.17 14.08
N GLN A 63 14.15 5.32 15.40
CA GLN A 63 13.52 4.44 16.39
C GLN A 63 12.64 5.26 17.33
N HIS A 64 11.40 4.82 17.52
CA HIS A 64 10.49 5.44 18.48
C HIS A 64 10.43 4.62 19.77
N PHE A 65 10.61 5.30 20.89
CA PHE A 65 10.40 4.74 22.23
C PHE A 65 9.02 5.14 22.73
N LEU A 66 8.21 4.15 23.11
CA LEU A 66 6.94 4.40 23.79
C LEU A 66 7.20 4.50 25.30
N PRO A 67 7.06 5.68 25.94
CA PRO A 67 7.28 5.81 27.38
C PRO A 67 6.19 5.04 28.14
N LEU A 68 6.60 4.03 28.90
CA LEU A 68 5.73 3.25 29.78
C LEU A 68 5.92 3.70 31.23
N LYS A 69 4.84 3.65 32.02
CA LYS A 69 4.95 3.86 33.47
C LYS A 69 5.57 2.60 34.09
N PRO A 70 6.57 2.73 34.98
CA PRO A 70 7.25 1.58 35.58
C PRO A 70 6.33 0.72 36.45
N GLU A 71 5.25 1.30 36.97
CA GLU A 71 4.24 0.61 37.78
C GLU A 71 3.27 -0.25 36.95
N CYS A 72 3.26 -0.09 35.62
CA CYS A 72 2.36 -0.84 34.75
C CYS A 72 2.91 -2.21 34.42
N VAL A 73 2.23 -3.25 34.90
CA VAL A 73 2.55 -4.64 34.55
C VAL A 73 2.09 -4.96 33.12
N PRO A 74 2.83 -5.80 32.37
CA PRO A 74 2.37 -6.31 31.09
C PRO A 74 1.03 -7.05 31.23
N VAL A 75 0.10 -6.84 30.30
CA VAL A 75 -1.19 -7.58 30.25
C VAL A 75 -1.31 -8.40 28.95
N LYS A 76 -1.49 -9.72 29.09
CA LYS A 76 -1.69 -10.63 27.95
C LYS A 76 -3.17 -10.64 27.56
N GLN A 77 -3.50 -10.03 26.43
CA GLN A 77 -4.86 -10.03 25.90
C GLN A 77 -5.24 -11.39 25.32
N LYS A 78 -6.50 -11.80 25.52
CA LYS A 78 -7.03 -13.04 24.94
C LYS A 78 -7.20 -12.88 23.43
N LEU A 79 -6.74 -13.89 22.68
CA LEU A 79 -6.94 -13.95 21.23
C LEU A 79 -8.44 -13.95 20.89
N ARG A 80 -8.81 -13.11 19.93
CA ARG A 80 -10.17 -13.04 19.38
C ARG A 80 -10.35 -14.15 18.35
N ARG A 81 -11.55 -14.74 18.28
CA ARG A 81 -11.88 -15.72 17.23
C ARG A 81 -12.07 -15.00 15.91
N THR A 82 -11.35 -15.43 14.88
CA THR A 82 -11.52 -15.01 13.49
C THR A 82 -12.25 -16.08 12.69
N HIS A 83 -12.95 -15.68 11.62
CA HIS A 83 -13.55 -16.61 10.67
C HIS A 83 -12.46 -17.41 9.95
N HIS A 84 -12.74 -18.66 9.58
CA HIS A 84 -11.73 -19.57 9.02
C HIS A 84 -11.06 -19.01 7.77
N ASP A 85 -11.85 -18.54 6.80
CA ASP A 85 -11.33 -18.00 5.54
C ASP A 85 -10.42 -16.78 5.75
N MET A 86 -10.72 -15.97 6.76
CA MET A 86 -9.89 -14.82 7.11
C MET A 86 -8.61 -15.25 7.81
N ALA A 87 -8.67 -16.27 8.67
CA ALA A 87 -7.50 -16.79 9.37
C ALA A 87 -6.44 -17.33 8.40
N VAL A 88 -6.85 -17.97 7.31
CA VAL A 88 -5.95 -18.44 6.25
C VAL A 88 -5.23 -17.27 5.59
N LYS A 89 -5.98 -16.25 5.15
CA LYS A 89 -5.42 -15.04 4.52
C LYS A 89 -4.49 -14.26 5.46
N ILE A 90 -4.88 -14.12 6.73
CA ILE A 90 -4.03 -13.47 7.75
C ILE A 90 -2.71 -14.22 7.91
N LYS A 91 -2.75 -15.56 7.94
CA LYS A 91 -1.54 -16.36 8.10
C LYS A 91 -0.57 -16.17 6.93
N GLU A 92 -1.09 -16.20 5.70
CA GLU A 92 -0.29 -15.96 4.49
C GLU A 92 0.34 -14.56 4.51
N GLU A 93 -0.43 -13.54 4.88
CA GLU A 93 0.05 -12.16 4.88
C GLU A 93 1.07 -11.88 6.00
N VAL A 94 0.86 -12.44 7.19
CA VAL A 94 1.82 -12.36 8.30
C VAL A 94 3.14 -13.03 7.92
N GLN A 95 3.11 -14.16 7.22
CA GLN A 95 4.33 -14.83 6.77
C GLN A 95 5.13 -13.95 5.81
N LYS A 96 4.47 -13.32 4.83
CA LYS A 96 5.15 -12.39 3.91
C LYS A 96 5.82 -11.23 4.65
N GLN A 97 5.17 -10.68 5.68
CA GLN A 97 5.75 -9.58 6.47
C GLN A 97 6.92 -10.02 7.36
N ILE A 98 6.93 -11.27 7.83
CA ILE A 98 8.08 -11.85 8.52
C ILE A 98 9.24 -12.04 7.55
N ASP A 99 8.98 -12.60 6.36
CA ASP A 99 10.00 -12.86 5.34
C ASP A 99 10.63 -11.54 4.84
N ALA A 100 9.83 -10.48 4.74
CA ALA A 100 10.28 -9.13 4.42
C ALA A 100 11.00 -8.41 5.58
N GLY A 101 11.03 -8.99 6.79
CA GLY A 101 11.70 -8.41 7.96
C GLY A 101 10.94 -7.28 8.68
N PHE A 102 9.68 -7.02 8.33
CA PHE A 102 8.86 -6.02 9.04
C PHE A 102 8.35 -6.50 10.39
N LEU A 103 8.12 -7.82 10.53
CA LEU A 103 7.67 -8.45 11.77
C LEU A 103 8.75 -9.37 12.34
N VAL A 104 8.89 -9.36 13.66
CA VAL A 104 9.77 -10.28 14.39
C VAL A 104 8.99 -10.98 15.50
N THR A 105 9.27 -12.26 15.72
CA THR A 105 8.68 -13.02 16.82
C THR A 105 9.25 -12.52 18.15
N SER A 106 8.37 -12.15 19.08
CA SER A 106 8.74 -11.79 20.46
C SER A 106 8.09 -12.74 21.46
N THR A 107 8.79 -12.96 22.58
CA THR A 107 8.26 -13.71 23.72
C THR A 107 7.64 -12.74 24.70
N TYR A 108 6.38 -12.98 25.07
CA TYR A 108 5.71 -12.21 26.10
C TYR A 108 6.41 -12.44 27.46
N PRO A 109 6.76 -11.37 28.22
CA PRO A 109 7.48 -11.48 29.49
C PRO A 109 6.67 -12.08 30.63
#